data_AF-A0A944AXE3-F1
#
_entry.id   AF-A0A944AXE3-F1
#
_cell.length_a   1.000
_cell.length_b   1.000
_cell.length_c   1.000
_cell.angle_alpha   90.00
_cell.angle_beta   90.00
_cell.angle_gamma   90.00
#
_symmetry.space_group_name_H-M   'P 1'
#
loop_
_entity.id
_entity.type
_entity.pdbx_description
1 polymer ?
#
loop_
_entity_poly.entity_id
_entity_poly.type
_entity_poly.pdbx_seq_one_letter_code
_entity_poly.pdbx_strand_id
1 'polypeptide(L)'
;MRKHIVRKSLGLIVLYAVIIVGIFVIQFRSDSIIRKTIRSMRVTLVEAESTDGSAALKNQFQIAYNGIQFTGDDSNSVEYVVGDSTRKAVLKTYEETENSLSLIFDDDITITFSLSEVAANSPLIITADFPAKISYVSLITKPLTGYSFTDQKAKQAIVEGKNSSYSLLAPMLQDSRLLLLQNSKFASYRSYVKQTEFSIDAVANLAGASKAEWQNSLNTLSATIISEFMRLSQSDVSFASSLSEQTVIAYAAAMSNAGRYNEAINTVPASFTKGTKRTYQSAPFFGTLAKVAPSLEMQMENYKSMVSHALQASSCDVFTTGNIADYFVINENDPEVARVLSMPASLTNNNFTVAQAAGILHVYAVLKTAESANAEKLVPVLEPCIKKITDSCKLDNNKIRLAENDTNLSVIAAVNAGDAFIEYGTVEGMDNVEKCGYLIVNSYLSDLAGLDLRTMCEIYPIAVHDNPYYPHFAKIRDLDGTTIWAWTIARDIKITQDENRTLFVDIDFPLGLTHYVMIIGINPFRRIQIYNMDFRTDPQFEIYNSSGYVYRSSMRGLLLKSRHKSQHEIIKLYYREVAAQ
;
A
#
# COMPACT_ATOMS: atom_id res chain seq x y z
N MET A 1 -91.48 29.44 -46.23
CA MET A 1 -90.65 28.30 -46.69
C MET A 1 -89.27 28.18 -45.99
N ARG A 2 -89.08 28.64 -44.74
CA ARG A 2 -87.75 28.67 -44.07
C ARG A 2 -87.65 28.05 -42.66
N LYS A 3 -88.74 27.50 -42.09
CA LYS A 3 -88.75 26.95 -40.71
C LYS A 3 -88.43 25.45 -40.59
N HIS A 4 -88.44 24.68 -41.68
CA HIS A 4 -88.19 23.22 -41.65
C HIS A 4 -86.75 22.77 -41.94
N ILE A 5 -85.91 23.65 -42.52
CA ILE A 5 -84.52 23.30 -42.85
C ILE A 5 -83.64 23.33 -41.60
N VAL A 6 -83.77 24.36 -40.76
CA VAL A 6 -82.99 24.51 -39.52
C VAL A 6 -83.24 23.35 -38.55
N ARG A 7 -84.49 22.85 -38.44
CA ARG A 7 -84.84 21.75 -37.53
C ARG A 7 -84.29 20.40 -38.00
N LYS A 8 -84.20 20.16 -39.32
CA LYS A 8 -83.56 18.97 -39.89
C LYS A 8 -82.03 19.02 -39.78
N SER A 9 -81.42 20.18 -40.01
CA SER A 9 -79.97 20.37 -39.85
C SER A 9 -79.53 20.21 -38.39
N LEU A 10 -80.28 20.73 -37.43
CA LEU A 10 -79.97 20.57 -36.00
C LEU A 10 -80.07 19.10 -35.56
N GLY A 11 -81.08 18.37 -36.04
CA GLY A 11 -81.25 16.94 -35.75
C GLY A 11 -80.10 16.08 -36.29
N LEU A 12 -79.60 16.39 -37.50
CA LEU A 12 -78.44 15.73 -38.09
C LEU A 12 -77.15 16.04 -37.32
N ILE A 13 -76.94 17.27 -36.87
CA ILE A 13 -75.77 17.64 -36.06
C ILE A 13 -75.76 16.89 -34.72
N VAL A 14 -76.92 16.79 -34.05
CA VAL A 14 -77.04 16.03 -32.80
C VAL A 14 -76.80 14.54 -33.03
N LEU A 15 -77.34 13.97 -34.12
CA LEU A 15 -77.12 12.57 -34.47
C LEU A 15 -75.64 12.28 -34.74
N TYR A 16 -74.96 13.13 -35.52
CA TYR A 16 -73.53 12.97 -35.76
C TYR A 16 -72.69 13.17 -34.50
N ALA A 17 -73.06 14.10 -33.62
CA ALA A 17 -72.38 14.26 -32.33
C ALA A 17 -72.53 13.00 -31.46
N VAL A 18 -73.72 12.39 -31.41
CA VAL A 18 -73.96 11.14 -30.69
C VAL A 18 -73.19 9.97 -31.31
N ILE A 19 -73.11 9.88 -32.63
CA ILE A 19 -72.33 8.83 -33.32
C ILE A 19 -70.83 9.01 -33.05
N ILE A 20 -70.30 10.24 -33.14
CA ILE A 20 -68.89 10.52 -32.87
C ILE A 20 -68.56 10.24 -31.40
N VAL A 21 -69.40 10.67 -30.46
CA VAL A 21 -69.24 10.36 -29.04
C VAL A 21 -69.36 8.86 -28.79
N GLY A 22 -70.29 8.17 -29.46
CA GLY A 22 -70.44 6.71 -29.36
C GLY A 22 -69.20 5.96 -29.86
N ILE A 23 -68.61 6.39 -30.99
CA ILE A 23 -67.34 5.85 -31.50
C ILE A 23 -66.19 6.14 -30.53
N PHE A 24 -66.13 7.36 -29.97
CA PHE A 24 -65.13 7.71 -28.94
C PHE A 24 -65.29 6.85 -27.67
N VAL A 25 -66.50 6.68 -27.15
CA VAL A 25 -66.75 5.85 -25.96
C VAL A 25 -66.40 4.37 -26.22
N ILE A 26 -66.58 3.87 -27.44
CA ILE A 26 -66.20 2.50 -27.83
C ILE A 26 -64.68 2.37 -28.05
N GLN A 27 -64.01 3.39 -28.61
CA GLN A 27 -62.56 3.39 -28.82
C GLN A 27 -61.76 3.63 -27.53
N PHE A 28 -62.33 4.34 -26.56
CA PHE A 28 -61.71 4.63 -25.26
C PHE A 28 -62.31 3.75 -24.16
N ARG A 29 -62.30 2.42 -24.36
CA ARG A 29 -62.35 1.50 -23.21
C ARG A 29 -61.18 1.85 -22.30
N SER A 30 -61.46 2.15 -21.04
CA SER A 30 -60.45 2.67 -20.11
C SER A 30 -59.47 1.57 -19.75
N ASP A 31 -58.28 1.60 -20.37
CA ASP A 31 -57.15 0.82 -19.90
C ASP A 31 -56.81 1.25 -18.46
N SER A 32 -56.71 0.27 -17.57
CA SER A 32 -56.27 0.45 -16.19
C SER A 32 -54.77 0.18 -16.11
N ILE A 33 -54.01 1.06 -15.45
CA ILE A 33 -52.57 0.85 -15.22
C ILE A 33 -52.38 0.40 -13.78
N ILE A 34 -51.86 -0.82 -13.60
CA ILE A 34 -51.41 -1.31 -12.31
C ILE A 34 -49.97 -0.84 -12.07
N ARG A 35 -49.74 -0.12 -10.98
CA ARG A 35 -48.39 0.24 -10.52
C ARG A 35 -48.14 -0.35 -9.15
N LYS A 36 -47.05 -1.13 -9.03
CA LYS A 36 -46.64 -1.77 -7.78
C LYS A 36 -45.17 -1.52 -7.50
N THR A 37 -44.82 -1.64 -6.22
CA THR A 37 -43.44 -1.57 -5.75
C THR A 37 -43.18 -2.80 -4.90
N ILE A 38 -42.30 -3.69 -5.38
CA ILE A 38 -41.87 -4.90 -4.67
C ILE A 38 -40.46 -4.60 -4.17
N ARG A 39 -40.35 -4.23 -2.88
CA ARG A 39 -39.15 -3.62 -2.29
C ARG A 39 -38.66 -2.43 -3.12
N SER A 40 -37.47 -2.53 -3.71
CA SER A 40 -36.86 -1.49 -4.55
C SER A 40 -37.20 -1.62 -6.04
N MET A 41 -37.92 -2.67 -6.44
CA MET A 41 -38.34 -2.91 -7.82
C MET A 41 -39.69 -2.25 -8.11
N ARG A 42 -39.74 -1.42 -9.16
CA ARG A 42 -40.98 -0.77 -9.61
C ARG A 42 -41.58 -1.55 -10.77
N VAL A 43 -42.84 -1.93 -10.65
CA VAL A 43 -43.56 -2.78 -11.60
C VAL A 43 -44.75 -1.99 -12.16
N THR A 44 -44.91 -2.02 -13.47
CA THR A 44 -46.09 -1.48 -14.16
C THR A 44 -46.67 -2.55 -15.07
N LEU A 45 -47.97 -2.83 -14.94
CA LEU A 45 -48.76 -3.71 -15.79
C LEU A 45 -49.98 -2.94 -16.31
N VAL A 46 -50.59 -3.41 -17.40
CA VAL A 46 -51.79 -2.79 -17.99
C VAL A 46 -52.91 -3.81 -18.07
N GLU A 47 -54.11 -3.43 -17.63
CA GLU A 47 -55.34 -4.20 -17.74
C GLU A 47 -56.30 -3.54 -18.73
N ALA A 48 -57.04 -4.36 -19.45
CA ALA A 48 -58.15 -3.96 -20.30
C ALA A 48 -59.43 -4.68 -19.86
N GLU A 49 -60.57 -4.01 -19.99
CA GLU A 49 -61.87 -4.66 -19.85
C GLU A 49 -62.11 -5.62 -21.03
N SER A 50 -62.24 -6.91 -20.73
CA SER A 50 -62.58 -7.94 -21.70
C SER A 50 -64.01 -7.76 -22.21
N THR A 51 -64.34 -8.41 -23.33
CA THR A 51 -65.71 -8.45 -23.90
C THR A 51 -66.77 -8.98 -22.94
N ASP A 52 -66.38 -9.74 -21.90
CA ASP A 52 -67.29 -10.35 -20.93
C ASP A 52 -67.36 -9.56 -19.61
N GLY A 53 -66.75 -8.37 -19.55
CA GLY A 53 -66.73 -7.52 -18.35
C GLY A 53 -65.72 -7.94 -17.27
N SER A 54 -64.87 -8.94 -17.56
CA SER A 54 -63.75 -9.33 -16.71
C SER A 54 -62.48 -8.52 -17.05
N ALA A 55 -61.69 -8.15 -16.04
CA ALA A 55 -60.38 -7.53 -16.27
C ALA A 55 -59.40 -8.58 -16.83
N ALA A 56 -58.76 -8.27 -17.95
CA ALA A 56 -57.71 -9.11 -18.55
C ALA A 56 -56.43 -8.28 -18.72
N LEU A 57 -55.28 -8.87 -18.46
CA LEU A 57 -54.00 -8.19 -18.67
C LEU A 57 -53.74 -8.00 -20.16
N LYS A 58 -53.30 -6.79 -20.54
CA LYS A 58 -52.63 -6.58 -21.82
C LYS A 58 -51.25 -7.21 -21.78
N ASN A 59 -50.74 -7.53 -22.96
CA ASN A 59 -49.36 -7.98 -23.12
C ASN A 59 -48.38 -6.81 -22.98
N GLN A 60 -48.43 -6.10 -21.86
CA GLN A 60 -47.62 -4.90 -21.61
C GLN A 60 -47.15 -4.86 -20.16
N PHE A 61 -45.84 -4.84 -19.97
CA PHE A 61 -45.21 -4.74 -18.65
C PHE A 61 -43.94 -3.90 -18.66
N GLN A 62 -43.62 -3.29 -17.51
CA GLN A 62 -42.35 -2.64 -17.25
C GLN A 62 -41.88 -2.96 -15.83
N ILE A 63 -40.63 -3.37 -15.70
CA ILE A 63 -39.98 -3.66 -14.42
C ILE A 63 -38.70 -2.83 -14.37
N ALA A 64 -38.62 -1.88 -13.43
CA ALA A 64 -37.50 -0.98 -13.28
C ALA A 64 -36.78 -1.20 -11.94
N TYR A 65 -35.45 -1.32 -11.98
CA TYR A 65 -34.62 -1.52 -10.80
C TYR A 65 -33.23 -0.90 -11.01
N ASN A 66 -32.75 -0.10 -10.06
CA ASN A 66 -31.36 0.41 -10.01
C ASN A 66 -30.73 0.89 -11.34
N GLY A 67 -31.51 1.60 -12.17
CA GLY A 67 -30.99 2.17 -13.42
C GLY A 67 -31.20 1.30 -14.67
N ILE A 68 -31.72 0.09 -14.53
CA ILE A 68 -32.15 -0.77 -15.65
C ILE A 68 -33.67 -0.96 -15.68
N GLN A 69 -34.21 -1.14 -16.88
CA GLN A 69 -35.62 -1.46 -17.14
C GLN A 69 -35.74 -2.70 -18.03
N PHE A 70 -36.59 -3.63 -17.61
CA PHE A 70 -37.08 -4.76 -18.38
C PHE A 70 -38.49 -4.43 -18.88
N THR A 71 -38.79 -4.73 -20.14
CA THR A 71 -40.07 -4.32 -20.73
C THR A 71 -40.54 -5.31 -21.77
N GLY A 72 -41.86 -5.39 -21.94
CA GLY A 72 -42.49 -6.05 -23.08
C GLY A 72 -43.80 -5.37 -23.45
N ASP A 73 -44.09 -5.32 -24.74
CA ASP A 73 -45.38 -4.89 -25.31
C ASP A 73 -45.69 -5.71 -26.59
N ASP A 74 -46.80 -5.45 -27.28
CA ASP A 74 -47.15 -6.18 -28.52
C ASP A 74 -46.11 -6.03 -29.66
N SER A 75 -45.42 -4.89 -29.70
CA SER A 75 -44.34 -4.63 -30.67
C SER A 75 -43.03 -5.29 -30.24
N ASN A 76 -42.76 -5.24 -28.95
CA ASN A 76 -41.52 -5.61 -28.26
C ASN A 76 -41.78 -6.76 -27.28
N SER A 77 -42.39 -7.84 -27.75
CA SER A 77 -42.86 -8.92 -26.88
C SER A 77 -41.69 -9.74 -26.33
N VAL A 78 -41.96 -10.46 -25.24
CA VAL A 78 -41.13 -11.61 -24.87
C VAL A 78 -41.14 -12.58 -26.05
N GLU A 79 -39.97 -13.07 -26.44
CA GLU A 79 -39.82 -13.99 -27.56
C GLU A 79 -39.19 -15.28 -27.09
N TYR A 80 -39.55 -16.38 -27.74
CA TYR A 80 -38.99 -17.68 -27.46
C TYR A 80 -38.75 -18.45 -28.76
N VAL A 81 -37.79 -19.38 -28.74
CA VAL A 81 -37.41 -20.14 -29.93
C VAL A 81 -37.71 -21.63 -29.74
N VAL A 82 -38.36 -22.23 -30.73
CA VAL A 82 -38.61 -23.68 -30.84
C VAL A 82 -38.05 -24.17 -32.16
N GLY A 83 -36.99 -24.98 -32.11
CA GLY A 83 -36.20 -25.31 -33.31
C GLY A 83 -35.58 -24.04 -33.89
N ASP A 84 -35.86 -23.74 -35.17
CA ASP A 84 -35.39 -22.53 -35.86
C ASP A 84 -36.44 -21.41 -35.93
N SER A 85 -37.61 -21.59 -35.30
CA SER A 85 -38.72 -20.64 -35.37
C SER A 85 -38.78 -19.76 -34.11
N THR A 86 -38.74 -18.44 -34.32
CA THR A 86 -38.99 -17.46 -33.26
C THR A 86 -40.48 -17.19 -33.12
N ARG A 87 -40.99 -17.19 -31.89
CA ARG A 87 -42.38 -16.94 -31.55
C ARG A 87 -42.48 -15.87 -30.47
N LYS A 88 -43.64 -15.23 -30.39
CA LYS A 88 -43.96 -14.19 -29.41
C LYS A 88 -44.80 -14.79 -28.29
N ALA A 89 -44.40 -14.53 -27.04
CA ALA A 89 -45.17 -14.90 -25.86
C ALA A 89 -46.14 -13.79 -25.48
N VAL A 90 -47.32 -14.17 -25.00
CA VAL A 90 -48.40 -13.27 -24.58
C VAL A 90 -48.60 -13.40 -23.07
N LEU A 91 -48.45 -12.30 -22.34
CA LEU A 91 -48.65 -12.26 -20.89
C LEU A 91 -50.09 -12.66 -20.55
N LYS A 92 -50.26 -13.64 -19.64
CA LYS A 92 -51.56 -14.14 -19.19
C LYS A 92 -51.90 -13.67 -17.79
N THR A 93 -50.96 -13.83 -16.87
CA THR A 93 -51.14 -13.52 -15.45
C THR A 93 -49.80 -13.20 -14.80
N TYR A 94 -49.83 -12.82 -13.53
CA TYR A 94 -48.65 -12.66 -12.71
C TYR A 94 -48.91 -13.18 -11.29
N GLU A 95 -47.85 -13.63 -10.63
CA GLU A 95 -47.82 -13.95 -9.22
C GLU A 95 -46.79 -13.07 -8.52
N GLU A 96 -47.05 -12.67 -7.29
CA GLU A 96 -46.13 -11.85 -6.51
C GLU A 96 -45.98 -12.40 -5.09
N THR A 97 -44.78 -12.19 -4.55
CA THR A 97 -44.46 -12.42 -3.14
C THR A 97 -43.87 -11.14 -2.55
N GLU A 98 -43.44 -11.17 -1.29
CA GLU A 98 -42.79 -10.01 -0.65
C GLU A 98 -41.49 -9.56 -1.34
N ASN A 99 -40.84 -10.44 -2.10
CA ASN A 99 -39.54 -10.16 -2.73
C ASN A 99 -39.41 -10.60 -4.19
N SER A 100 -40.48 -11.13 -4.80
CA SER A 100 -40.46 -11.57 -6.19
C SER A 100 -41.73 -11.22 -6.96
N LEU A 101 -41.57 -11.16 -8.29
CA LEU A 101 -42.65 -11.07 -9.26
C LEU A 101 -42.41 -12.14 -10.33
N SER A 102 -43.39 -12.99 -10.56
CA SER A 102 -43.42 -13.98 -11.64
C SER A 102 -44.42 -13.55 -12.70
N LEU A 103 -43.94 -13.31 -13.92
CA LEU A 103 -44.79 -13.07 -15.08
C LEU A 103 -45.02 -14.38 -15.81
N ILE A 104 -46.29 -14.76 -15.98
CA ILE A 104 -46.70 -16.03 -16.59
C ILE A 104 -47.30 -15.74 -17.96
N PHE A 105 -46.66 -16.27 -18.98
CA PHE A 105 -47.04 -16.14 -20.38
C PHE A 105 -47.73 -17.42 -20.87
N ASP A 106 -48.21 -17.41 -22.11
CA ASP A 106 -48.60 -18.63 -22.80
C ASP A 106 -47.42 -19.59 -23.04
N ASP A 107 -47.75 -20.80 -23.52
CA ASP A 107 -46.78 -21.88 -23.77
C ASP A 107 -45.94 -22.30 -22.55
N ASP A 108 -46.50 -22.14 -21.34
CA ASP A 108 -45.91 -22.50 -20.05
C ASP A 108 -44.57 -21.77 -19.76
N ILE A 109 -44.45 -20.53 -20.24
CA ILE A 109 -43.26 -19.69 -20.00
C ILE A 109 -43.49 -18.80 -18.79
N THR A 110 -42.62 -18.90 -17.80
CA THR A 110 -42.62 -18.04 -16.60
C THR A 110 -41.29 -17.31 -16.47
N ILE A 111 -41.32 -15.99 -16.25
CA ILE A 111 -40.11 -15.19 -15.96
C ILE A 111 -40.25 -14.59 -14.57
N THR A 112 -39.32 -14.94 -13.67
CA THR A 112 -39.34 -14.51 -12.26
C THR A 112 -38.23 -13.51 -12.00
N PHE A 113 -38.59 -12.37 -11.41
CA PHE A 113 -37.69 -11.35 -10.90
C PHE A 113 -37.70 -11.42 -9.38
N SER A 114 -36.54 -11.61 -8.75
CA SER A 114 -36.43 -11.80 -7.30
C SER A 114 -35.28 -11.01 -6.69
N LEU A 115 -35.49 -10.49 -5.49
CA LEU A 115 -34.48 -9.77 -4.71
C LEU A 115 -34.05 -10.62 -3.51
N SER A 116 -32.74 -10.88 -3.38
CA SER A 116 -32.20 -11.80 -2.37
C SER A 116 -32.28 -11.26 -0.94
N GLU A 117 -32.19 -9.94 -0.75
CA GLU A 117 -32.12 -9.31 0.57
C GLU A 117 -33.03 -8.06 0.66
N VAL A 118 -33.27 -7.58 1.88
CA VAL A 118 -34.13 -6.41 2.15
C VAL A 118 -33.42 -5.07 1.81
N ALA A 119 -32.10 -5.08 1.65
CA ALA A 119 -31.31 -3.89 1.38
C ALA A 119 -31.65 -3.22 0.04
N ALA A 120 -31.46 -1.90 -0.06
CA ALA A 120 -31.75 -1.14 -1.29
C ALA A 120 -30.91 -1.57 -2.50
N ASN A 121 -29.73 -2.16 -2.27
CA ASN A 121 -28.78 -2.60 -3.30
C ASN A 121 -28.70 -4.14 -3.45
N SER A 122 -29.72 -4.87 -3.01
CA SER A 122 -29.77 -6.32 -3.14
C SER A 122 -29.65 -6.78 -4.60
N PRO A 123 -28.88 -7.83 -4.89
CA PRO A 123 -28.86 -8.43 -6.22
C PRO A 123 -30.27 -8.76 -6.73
N LEU A 124 -30.59 -8.29 -7.95
CA LEU A 124 -31.76 -8.73 -8.69
C LEU A 124 -31.40 -9.99 -9.47
N ILE A 125 -32.15 -11.04 -9.20
CA ILE A 125 -32.06 -12.34 -9.87
C ILE A 125 -33.24 -12.50 -10.82
N ILE A 126 -32.94 -12.88 -12.06
CA ILE A 126 -33.93 -13.13 -13.10
C ILE A 126 -33.81 -14.59 -13.50
N THR A 127 -34.87 -15.36 -13.30
CA THR A 127 -34.94 -16.75 -13.74
C THR A 127 -36.07 -16.92 -14.72
N ALA A 128 -35.96 -17.92 -15.58
CA ALA A 128 -37.08 -18.35 -16.40
C ALA A 128 -37.33 -19.83 -16.22
N ASP A 129 -38.59 -20.23 -16.31
CA ASP A 129 -38.99 -21.61 -16.47
C ASP A 129 -39.81 -21.75 -17.75
N PHE A 130 -39.55 -22.83 -18.48
CA PHE A 130 -40.16 -23.10 -19.78
C PHE A 130 -39.87 -24.54 -20.27
N PRO A 131 -40.75 -25.12 -21.12
CA PRO A 131 -40.64 -26.49 -21.60
C PRO A 131 -39.33 -26.82 -22.34
N ALA A 132 -38.90 -28.08 -22.29
CA ALA A 132 -37.64 -28.55 -22.89
C ALA A 132 -37.52 -28.38 -24.42
N LYS A 133 -38.65 -28.20 -25.11
CA LYS A 133 -38.70 -27.90 -26.55
C LYS A 133 -38.27 -26.47 -26.91
N ILE A 134 -38.22 -25.57 -25.92
CA ILE A 134 -37.83 -24.16 -26.11
C ILE A 134 -36.32 -24.03 -25.89
N SER A 135 -35.61 -23.47 -26.86
CA SER A 135 -34.16 -23.29 -26.81
C SER A 135 -33.74 -22.13 -25.92
N TYR A 136 -34.47 -21.01 -25.98
CA TYR A 136 -34.28 -19.87 -25.11
C TYR A 136 -35.53 -18.97 -25.10
N VAL A 137 -35.62 -18.13 -24.07
CA VAL A 137 -36.58 -17.03 -23.94
C VAL A 137 -35.80 -15.73 -23.87
N SER A 138 -36.28 -14.67 -24.52
CA SER A 138 -35.66 -13.35 -24.54
C SER A 138 -36.62 -12.25 -24.12
N LEU A 139 -36.09 -11.27 -23.39
CA LEU A 139 -36.82 -10.06 -23.01
C LEU A 139 -35.97 -8.81 -23.23
N ILE A 140 -36.63 -7.68 -23.48
CA ILE A 140 -35.94 -6.42 -23.77
C ILE A 140 -35.48 -5.76 -22.47
N THR A 141 -34.26 -5.24 -22.52
CA THR A 141 -33.58 -4.54 -21.43
C THR A 141 -33.04 -3.22 -21.94
N LYS A 142 -33.23 -2.15 -21.16
CA LYS A 142 -32.72 -0.81 -21.50
C LYS A 142 -32.31 -0.05 -20.24
N PRO A 143 -31.31 0.85 -20.34
CA PRO A 143 -30.99 1.73 -19.24
C PRO A 143 -32.12 2.76 -19.05
N LEU A 144 -32.36 3.14 -17.79
CA LEU A 144 -33.23 4.26 -17.46
C LEU A 144 -32.55 5.59 -17.78
N THR A 145 -33.33 6.67 -17.82
CA THR A 145 -32.80 8.03 -18.00
C THR A 145 -31.72 8.34 -16.95
N GLY A 146 -30.56 8.83 -17.41
CA GLY A 146 -29.39 9.09 -16.57
C GLY A 146 -28.44 7.90 -16.40
N TYR A 147 -28.74 6.77 -17.04
CA TYR A 147 -27.88 5.60 -17.12
C TYR A 147 -27.55 5.24 -18.58
N SER A 148 -26.45 4.52 -18.79
CA SER A 148 -26.07 3.98 -20.09
C SER A 148 -25.42 2.61 -19.94
N PHE A 149 -25.57 1.75 -20.96
CA PHE A 149 -24.80 0.51 -21.01
C PHE A 149 -23.35 0.80 -21.45
N THR A 150 -22.38 0.35 -20.66
CA THR A 150 -20.93 0.37 -20.91
C THR A 150 -20.37 -1.06 -20.87
N ASP A 151 -19.19 -1.29 -21.48
CA ASP A 151 -18.51 -2.61 -21.52
C ASP A 151 -19.43 -3.79 -21.90
N GLN A 152 -20.23 -3.62 -22.96
CA GLN A 152 -21.15 -4.66 -23.43
C GLN A 152 -20.39 -5.80 -24.11
N LYS A 153 -20.44 -6.98 -23.49
CA LYS A 153 -19.93 -8.25 -23.98
C LYS A 153 -21.08 -9.24 -24.12
N ALA A 154 -20.84 -10.37 -24.79
CA ALA A 154 -21.86 -11.39 -25.04
C ALA A 154 -22.57 -11.91 -23.78
N LYS A 155 -21.97 -11.83 -22.58
CA LYS A 155 -22.54 -12.33 -21.31
C LYS A 155 -22.62 -11.30 -20.19
N GLN A 156 -22.16 -10.07 -20.44
CA GLN A 156 -22.03 -9.04 -19.42
C GLN A 156 -22.28 -7.67 -20.02
N ALA A 157 -22.94 -6.81 -19.26
CA ALA A 157 -22.98 -5.37 -19.53
C ALA A 157 -22.87 -4.61 -18.21
N ILE A 158 -22.23 -3.45 -18.22
CA ILE A 158 -22.23 -2.52 -17.10
C ILE A 158 -23.30 -1.46 -17.36
N VAL A 159 -24.11 -1.14 -16.34
CA VAL A 159 -25.08 -0.04 -16.36
C VAL A 159 -24.49 1.07 -15.50
N GLU A 160 -23.97 2.09 -16.17
CA GLU A 160 -23.26 3.21 -15.56
C GLU A 160 -24.20 4.40 -15.36
N GLY A 161 -24.25 4.95 -14.15
CA GLY A 161 -24.89 6.22 -13.83
C GLY A 161 -23.89 7.19 -13.19
N LYS A 162 -24.34 8.40 -12.85
CA LYS A 162 -23.44 9.46 -12.34
C LYS A 162 -22.66 9.07 -11.08
N ASN A 163 -23.32 8.38 -10.13
CA ASN A 163 -22.76 8.02 -8.82
C ASN A 163 -22.90 6.52 -8.49
N SER A 164 -23.36 5.70 -9.44
CA SER A 164 -23.55 4.27 -9.22
C SER A 164 -23.37 3.49 -10.51
N SER A 165 -22.79 2.30 -10.37
CA SER A 165 -22.53 1.39 -11.48
C SER A 165 -22.99 0.01 -11.08
N TYR A 166 -23.55 -0.74 -12.03
CA TYR A 166 -24.11 -2.07 -11.79
C TYR A 166 -23.70 -3.02 -12.91
N SER A 167 -23.50 -4.30 -12.60
CA SER A 167 -23.17 -5.33 -13.59
C SER A 167 -24.38 -6.21 -13.84
N LEU A 168 -24.82 -6.26 -15.11
CA LEU A 168 -25.75 -7.24 -15.64
C LEU A 168 -24.95 -8.44 -16.16
N LEU A 169 -25.22 -9.62 -15.62
CA LEU A 169 -24.66 -10.90 -16.07
C LEU A 169 -25.79 -11.78 -16.55
N ALA A 170 -25.69 -12.27 -17.78
CA ALA A 170 -26.69 -13.12 -18.40
C ALA A 170 -26.03 -14.22 -19.24
N PRO A 171 -26.76 -15.31 -19.56
CA PRO A 171 -26.27 -16.38 -20.42
C PRO A 171 -25.88 -15.86 -21.80
N MET A 172 -26.67 -14.93 -22.33
CA MET A 172 -26.38 -14.19 -23.55
C MET A 172 -27.10 -12.82 -23.54
N LEU A 173 -26.40 -11.80 -24.02
CA LEU A 173 -26.91 -10.45 -24.28
C LEU A 173 -26.72 -10.13 -25.76
N GLN A 174 -27.79 -9.72 -26.44
CA GLN A 174 -27.75 -9.38 -27.86
C GLN A 174 -28.83 -8.36 -28.18
N ASP A 175 -28.49 -7.30 -28.92
CA ASP A 175 -29.46 -6.32 -29.46
C ASP A 175 -30.42 -5.76 -28.40
N SER A 176 -29.90 -5.38 -27.22
CA SER A 176 -30.68 -4.93 -26.05
C SER A 176 -31.66 -5.98 -25.47
N ARG A 177 -31.52 -7.24 -25.85
CA ARG A 177 -32.25 -8.37 -25.27
C ARG A 177 -31.37 -9.19 -24.34
N LEU A 178 -31.98 -9.63 -23.25
CA LEU A 178 -31.44 -10.62 -22.33
C LEU A 178 -32.03 -11.97 -22.69
N LEU A 179 -31.16 -12.92 -23.05
CA LEU A 179 -31.55 -14.28 -23.43
C LEU A 179 -31.26 -15.25 -22.28
N LEU A 180 -32.29 -15.97 -21.86
CA LEU A 180 -32.24 -17.05 -20.87
C LEU A 180 -32.28 -18.37 -21.63
N LEU A 181 -31.14 -19.09 -21.65
CA LEU A 181 -30.93 -20.28 -22.47
C LEU A 181 -31.41 -21.54 -21.74
N GLN A 182 -31.77 -22.59 -22.47
CA GLN A 182 -32.22 -23.85 -21.88
C GLN A 182 -31.17 -24.49 -20.94
N ASN A 183 -29.88 -24.31 -21.20
CA ASN A 183 -28.77 -24.77 -20.36
C ASN A 183 -28.37 -23.79 -19.25
N SER A 184 -28.94 -22.58 -19.24
CA SER A 184 -28.67 -21.54 -18.26
C SER A 184 -29.84 -20.56 -18.22
N LYS A 185 -30.83 -20.85 -17.37
CA LYS A 185 -32.08 -20.10 -17.27
C LYS A 185 -32.03 -18.98 -16.22
N PHE A 186 -30.87 -18.37 -16.02
CA PHE A 186 -30.62 -17.41 -14.94
C PHE A 186 -29.78 -16.21 -15.40
N ALA A 187 -30.14 -15.02 -14.95
CA ALA A 187 -29.35 -13.80 -15.04
C ALA A 187 -29.33 -13.06 -13.70
N SER A 188 -28.33 -12.20 -13.49
CA SER A 188 -28.16 -11.43 -12.25
C SER A 188 -27.78 -9.99 -12.54
N TYR A 189 -28.23 -9.08 -11.68
CA TYR A 189 -27.92 -7.66 -11.72
C TYR A 189 -27.56 -7.16 -10.33
N ARG A 190 -26.32 -6.67 -10.16
CA ARG A 190 -25.75 -6.33 -8.85
C ARG A 190 -24.88 -5.07 -8.93
N SER A 191 -24.59 -4.46 -7.78
CA SER A 191 -23.63 -3.34 -7.71
C SER A 191 -22.28 -3.72 -8.30
N TYR A 192 -21.67 -2.78 -9.01
CA TYR A 192 -20.36 -2.91 -9.64
C TYR A 192 -19.46 -1.79 -9.12
N VAL A 193 -18.28 -2.18 -8.62
CA VAL A 193 -17.22 -1.25 -8.25
C VAL A 193 -16.09 -1.48 -9.25
N LYS A 194 -15.81 -0.49 -10.08
CA LYS A 194 -14.70 -0.53 -11.03
C LYS A 194 -13.40 -0.59 -10.23
N GLN A 195 -12.71 -1.73 -10.25
CA GLN A 195 -11.35 -1.80 -9.76
C GLN A 195 -10.46 -1.11 -10.80
N THR A 196 -10.16 0.17 -10.60
CA THR A 196 -9.00 0.78 -11.25
C THR A 196 -7.76 0.22 -10.57
N GLU A 197 -6.96 -0.55 -11.30
CA GLU A 197 -5.63 -0.93 -10.85
C GLU A 197 -4.86 0.32 -10.45
N PHE A 198 -4.19 0.27 -9.31
CA PHE A 198 -3.31 1.33 -8.86
C PHE A 198 -2.18 1.53 -9.88
N SER A 199 -1.82 2.77 -10.15
CA SER A 199 -0.68 3.11 -11.01
C SER A 199 0.14 4.21 -10.33
N ILE A 200 1.46 4.03 -10.37
CA ILE A 200 2.45 4.99 -9.86
C ILE A 200 2.26 6.36 -10.54
N ASP A 201 2.04 6.38 -11.85
CA ASP A 201 1.87 7.62 -12.62
C ASP A 201 0.62 8.41 -12.20
N ALA A 202 -0.43 7.70 -11.79
CA ALA A 202 -1.70 8.32 -11.38
C ALA A 202 -1.57 9.06 -10.04
N VAL A 203 -0.63 8.66 -9.18
CA VAL A 203 -0.47 9.24 -7.84
C VAL A 203 0.64 10.27 -7.73
N ALA A 204 1.57 10.33 -8.70
CA ALA A 204 2.72 11.22 -8.68
C ALA A 204 2.37 12.73 -8.60
N ASN A 205 1.16 13.12 -9.04
CA ASN A 205 0.70 14.51 -9.02
C ASN A 205 -0.16 14.87 -7.80
N LEU A 206 -0.39 13.94 -6.87
CA LEU A 206 -1.14 14.23 -5.65
C LEU A 206 -0.31 15.12 -4.72
N ALA A 207 -0.97 16.04 -4.00
CA ALA A 207 -0.29 16.97 -3.09
C ALA A 207 0.57 16.24 -2.02
N GLY A 208 0.08 15.10 -1.53
CA GLY A 208 0.79 14.25 -0.57
C GLY A 208 2.00 13.50 -1.12
N ALA A 209 2.22 13.51 -2.44
CA ALA A 209 3.36 12.87 -3.10
C ALA A 209 4.58 13.81 -3.22
N SER A 210 4.57 14.97 -2.56
CA SER A 210 5.65 15.96 -2.64
C SER A 210 6.75 15.71 -1.60
N LYS A 211 7.99 16.02 -1.99
CA LYS A 211 9.15 15.99 -1.08
C LYS A 211 8.98 16.90 0.14
N ALA A 212 8.35 18.06 -0.05
CA ALA A 212 8.09 19.01 1.03
C ALA A 212 7.13 18.44 2.09
N GLU A 213 6.06 17.76 1.66
CA GLU A 213 5.14 17.10 2.58
C GLU A 213 5.81 15.93 3.31
N TRP A 214 6.62 15.15 2.59
CA TRP A 214 7.42 14.08 3.19
C TRP A 214 8.37 14.60 4.27
N GLN A 215 9.15 15.65 3.99
CA GLN A 215 10.02 16.29 4.98
C GLN A 215 9.23 16.82 6.18
N ASN A 216 8.03 17.38 5.97
CA ASN A 216 7.17 17.83 7.05
C ASN A 216 6.69 16.68 7.95
N SER A 217 6.32 15.53 7.36
CA SER A 217 5.96 14.32 8.10
C SER A 217 7.13 13.80 8.95
N LEU A 218 8.36 13.79 8.43
CA LEU A 218 9.55 13.35 9.17
C LEU A 218 9.90 14.30 10.33
N ASN A 219 9.78 15.61 10.11
CA ASN A 219 9.97 16.62 11.16
C ASN A 219 8.92 16.45 12.26
N THR A 220 7.67 16.19 11.89
CA THR A 220 6.57 15.94 12.83
C THR A 220 6.79 14.65 13.61
N LEU A 221 7.24 13.58 12.96
CA LEU A 221 7.63 12.32 13.62
C LEU A 221 8.72 12.57 14.67
N SER A 222 9.80 13.26 14.28
CA SER A 222 10.92 13.58 15.17
C SER A 222 10.48 14.40 16.38
N ALA A 223 9.68 15.45 16.17
CA ALA A 223 9.15 16.30 17.24
C ALA A 223 8.23 15.50 18.19
N THR A 224 7.40 14.61 17.63
CA THR A 224 6.46 13.78 18.40
C THR A 224 7.23 12.80 19.29
N ILE A 225 8.25 12.10 18.76
CA ILE A 225 9.13 11.21 19.53
C ILE A 225 9.75 11.95 20.72
N ILE A 226 10.31 13.15 20.48
CA ILE A 226 10.91 13.97 21.54
C ILE A 226 9.89 14.32 22.62
N SER A 227 8.74 14.85 22.21
CA SER A 227 7.69 15.31 23.12
C SER A 227 7.13 14.17 23.97
N GLU A 228 6.86 13.01 23.35
CA GLU A 228 6.27 11.86 24.02
C GLU A 228 7.27 11.16 24.95
N PHE A 229 8.54 11.03 24.55
CA PHE A 229 9.60 10.52 25.43
C PHE A 229 9.74 11.40 26.67
N MET A 230 9.80 12.73 26.49
CA MET A 230 9.90 13.68 27.61
C MET A 230 8.67 13.60 28.52
N ARG A 231 7.46 13.55 27.94
CA ARG A 231 6.20 13.43 28.68
C ARG A 231 6.20 12.16 29.52
N LEU A 232 6.45 10.99 28.93
CA LEU A 232 6.47 9.71 29.63
C LEU A 232 7.56 9.66 30.72
N SER A 233 8.74 10.23 30.45
CA SER A 233 9.81 10.33 31.46
C SER A 233 9.40 11.12 32.70
N GLN A 234 8.47 12.07 32.57
CA GLN A 234 7.98 12.89 33.68
C GLN A 234 6.71 12.31 34.34
N SER A 235 5.82 11.70 33.54
CA SER A 235 4.48 11.31 34.00
C SER A 235 4.33 9.84 34.37
N ASP A 236 5.22 8.96 33.90
CA ASP A 236 5.12 7.52 34.12
C ASP A 236 6.37 6.98 34.84
N VAL A 237 6.18 6.63 36.12
CA VAL A 237 7.24 6.10 36.99
C VAL A 237 7.78 4.76 36.47
N SER A 238 6.98 3.99 35.72
CA SER A 238 7.38 2.70 35.15
C SER A 238 8.17 2.83 33.84
N PHE A 239 8.11 3.99 33.18
CA PHE A 239 8.72 4.23 31.86
C PHE A 239 10.21 3.89 31.83
N ALA A 240 10.96 4.32 32.84
CA ALA A 240 12.40 4.04 32.93
C ALA A 240 12.74 2.54 32.94
N SER A 241 11.80 1.69 33.37
CA SER A 241 11.97 0.23 33.39
C SER A 241 11.49 -0.44 32.09
N SER A 242 10.63 0.20 31.29
CA SER A 242 10.11 -0.32 30.02
C SER A 242 10.90 0.13 28.78
N LEU A 243 11.81 1.12 28.93
CA LEU A 243 12.68 1.59 27.84
C LEU A 243 13.40 0.46 27.10
N SER A 244 13.24 0.43 25.79
CA SER A 244 14.05 -0.34 24.85
C SER A 244 15.24 0.49 24.36
N GLU A 245 16.30 -0.19 23.90
CA GLU A 245 17.47 0.50 23.34
C GLU A 245 17.11 1.31 22.09
N GLN A 246 16.26 0.76 21.20
CA GLN A 246 15.75 1.46 20.02
C GLN A 246 15.03 2.78 20.38
N THR A 247 14.21 2.77 21.43
CA THR A 247 13.49 3.98 21.89
C THR A 247 14.47 5.08 22.31
N VAL A 248 15.51 4.70 23.07
CA VAL A 248 16.53 5.62 23.55
C VAL A 248 17.36 6.18 22.39
N ILE A 249 17.72 5.34 21.42
CA ILE A 249 18.51 5.76 20.26
C ILE A 249 17.75 6.75 19.39
N ALA A 250 16.50 6.43 19.02
CA ALA A 250 15.69 7.33 18.19
C ALA A 250 15.46 8.68 18.89
N TYR A 251 15.16 8.68 20.20
CA TYR A 251 15.06 9.90 20.99
C TYR A 251 16.37 10.70 21.02
N ALA A 252 17.49 10.03 21.31
CA ALA A 252 18.80 10.69 21.42
C ALA A 252 19.25 11.27 20.08
N ALA A 253 19.03 10.54 18.98
CA ALA A 253 19.31 10.99 17.62
C ALA A 253 18.43 12.19 17.24
N ALA A 254 17.12 12.14 17.50
CA ALA A 254 16.20 13.24 17.20
C ALA A 254 16.54 14.53 17.98
N MET A 255 16.82 14.40 19.29
CA MET A 255 17.28 15.53 20.11
C MET A 255 18.63 16.09 19.65
N SER A 256 19.55 15.22 19.25
CA SER A 256 20.87 15.64 18.77
C SER A 256 20.79 16.38 17.44
N ASN A 257 19.92 15.93 16.53
CA ASN A 257 19.63 16.63 15.28
C ASN A 257 19.01 18.01 15.52
N ALA A 258 18.21 18.16 16.58
CA ALA A 258 17.68 19.44 17.04
C ALA A 258 18.71 20.31 17.81
N GLY A 259 20.00 19.95 17.82
CA GLY A 259 21.06 20.70 18.49
C GLY A 259 21.09 20.54 20.02
N ARG A 260 20.34 19.59 20.57
CA ARG A 260 20.15 19.39 22.02
C ARG A 260 20.87 18.14 22.54
N TYR A 261 22.06 17.83 22.01
CA TYR A 261 22.83 16.62 22.35
C TYR A 261 23.03 16.41 23.87
N ASN A 262 23.50 17.43 24.60
CA ASN A 262 23.75 17.31 26.03
C ASN A 262 22.45 17.04 26.82
N GLU A 263 21.35 17.65 26.41
CA GLU A 263 20.05 17.38 27.03
C GLU A 263 19.57 15.96 26.71
N ALA A 264 19.79 15.50 25.48
CA ALA A 264 19.48 14.14 25.05
C ALA A 264 20.12 13.10 25.99
N ILE A 265 21.44 13.19 26.19
CA ILE A 265 22.17 12.21 27.01
C ILE A 265 21.85 12.32 28.50
N ASN A 266 21.52 13.52 29.00
CA ASN A 266 21.24 13.75 30.42
C ASN A 266 19.82 13.35 30.83
N THR A 267 18.86 13.39 29.91
CA THR A 267 17.47 12.99 30.18
C THR A 267 17.30 11.47 30.28
N VAL A 268 18.17 10.69 29.63
CA VAL A 268 18.06 9.22 29.66
C VAL A 268 18.35 8.67 31.06
N PRO A 269 17.45 7.86 31.65
CA PRO A 269 17.60 7.39 33.02
C PRO A 269 18.87 6.59 33.27
N ALA A 270 19.46 6.74 34.47
CA ALA A 270 20.65 6.00 34.88
C ALA A 270 20.45 4.48 34.90
N SER A 271 19.21 4.02 35.12
CA SER A 271 18.83 2.59 35.04
C SER A 271 19.07 2.00 33.65
N PHE A 272 18.93 2.81 32.60
CA PHE A 272 19.27 2.43 31.22
C PHE A 272 20.76 2.60 30.96
N THR A 273 21.32 3.81 31.20
CA THR A 273 22.71 4.12 30.83
C THR A 273 23.75 3.24 31.53
N LYS A 274 23.46 2.80 32.77
CA LYS A 274 24.29 1.87 33.55
C LYS A 274 23.77 0.42 33.56
N GLY A 275 22.63 0.18 32.89
CA GLY A 275 21.96 -1.12 32.88
C GLY A 275 22.64 -2.18 32.02
N THR A 276 22.03 -3.36 31.98
CA THR A 276 22.44 -4.49 31.13
C THR A 276 21.69 -4.57 29.81
N LYS A 277 20.68 -3.72 29.61
CA LYS A 277 19.86 -3.66 28.38
C LYS A 277 20.59 -3.08 27.16
N ARG A 278 21.77 -2.50 27.36
CA ARG A 278 22.54 -1.83 26.31
C ARG A 278 23.39 -2.80 25.53
N THR A 279 23.43 -2.59 24.22
CA THR A 279 24.33 -3.26 23.28
C THR A 279 25.24 -2.23 22.62
N TYR A 280 25.91 -2.63 21.54
CA TYR A 280 26.71 -1.73 20.72
C TYR A 280 25.89 -0.57 20.13
N GLN A 281 24.58 -0.75 19.95
CA GLN A 281 23.74 0.19 19.22
C GLN A 281 23.72 1.58 19.88
N SER A 282 23.55 1.66 21.20
CA SER A 282 23.56 2.92 21.95
C SER A 282 24.97 3.38 22.38
N ALA A 283 26.00 2.59 22.10
CA ALA A 283 27.36 2.87 22.54
C ALA A 283 27.90 4.23 22.07
N PRO A 284 27.62 4.72 20.85
CA PRO A 284 28.09 6.03 20.40
C PRO A 284 27.62 7.22 21.25
N PHE A 285 26.48 7.08 21.95
CA PHE A 285 25.97 8.09 22.88
C PHE A 285 26.48 7.91 24.31
N PHE A 286 26.50 6.68 24.82
CA PHE A 286 26.66 6.42 26.26
C PHE A 286 27.91 5.60 26.63
N GLY A 287 28.84 5.41 25.69
CA GLY A 287 30.12 4.72 25.92
C GLY A 287 29.96 3.26 26.34
N THR A 288 30.75 2.81 27.31
CA THR A 288 30.92 1.40 27.72
C THR A 288 31.43 0.51 26.59
N LEU A 289 32.25 1.07 25.69
CA LEU A 289 32.64 0.46 24.41
C LEU A 289 33.22 -0.94 24.62
N ALA A 290 34.16 -1.11 25.56
CA ALA A 290 34.77 -2.42 25.82
C ALA A 290 33.75 -3.48 26.29
N LYS A 291 32.74 -3.07 27.06
CA LYS A 291 31.69 -3.95 27.58
C LYS A 291 30.72 -4.38 26.49
N VAL A 292 30.35 -3.47 25.59
CA VAL A 292 29.30 -3.70 24.58
C VAL A 292 29.85 -4.14 23.22
N ALA A 293 31.15 -3.96 22.94
CA ALA A 293 31.81 -4.44 21.74
C ALA A 293 31.57 -5.94 21.40
N PRO A 294 31.49 -6.89 22.37
CA PRO A 294 31.14 -8.28 22.06
C PRO A 294 29.77 -8.43 21.37
N SER A 295 28.81 -7.54 21.65
CA SER A 295 27.50 -7.58 21.00
C SER A 295 27.55 -7.14 19.53
N LEU A 296 28.51 -6.29 19.16
CA LEU A 296 28.79 -5.98 17.75
C LEU A 296 29.41 -7.19 17.04
N GLU A 297 30.40 -7.85 17.65
CA GLU A 297 31.01 -9.08 17.10
C GLU A 297 29.92 -10.14 16.86
N MET A 298 29.05 -10.36 17.84
CA MET A 298 27.94 -11.30 17.74
C MET A 298 26.97 -10.92 16.62
N GLN A 299 26.68 -9.63 16.41
CA GLN A 299 25.82 -9.20 15.32
C GLN A 299 26.46 -9.44 13.95
N MET A 300 27.77 -9.20 13.79
CA MET A 300 28.48 -9.47 12.55
C MET A 300 28.48 -10.97 12.21
N GLU A 301 28.71 -11.83 13.19
CA GLU A 301 28.59 -13.29 13.02
C GLU A 301 27.15 -13.72 12.73
N ASN A 302 26.17 -13.05 13.32
CA ASN A 302 24.76 -13.30 13.02
C ASN A 302 24.42 -12.95 11.55
N TYR A 303 24.87 -11.80 11.03
CA TYR A 303 24.68 -11.46 9.62
C TYR A 303 25.30 -12.50 8.69
N LYS A 304 26.54 -12.92 8.97
CA LYS A 304 27.20 -14.00 8.24
C LYS A 304 26.36 -15.28 8.27
N SER A 305 25.89 -15.70 9.44
CA SER A 305 25.04 -16.90 9.56
C SER A 305 23.71 -16.76 8.81
N MET A 306 23.09 -15.58 8.80
CA MET A 306 21.86 -15.32 8.06
C MET A 306 22.09 -15.41 6.55
N VAL A 307 23.22 -14.92 6.05
CA VAL A 307 23.62 -15.05 4.64
C VAL A 307 23.79 -16.53 4.27
N SER A 308 24.55 -17.29 5.05
CA SER A 308 24.74 -18.72 4.77
C SER A 308 23.42 -19.50 4.85
N HIS A 309 22.54 -19.16 5.80
CA HIS A 309 21.23 -19.80 5.92
C HIS A 309 20.30 -19.46 4.74
N ALA A 310 20.26 -18.19 4.31
CA ALA A 310 19.47 -17.74 3.16
C ALA A 310 19.85 -18.52 1.90
N LEU A 311 21.15 -18.72 1.66
CA LEU A 311 21.66 -19.52 0.55
C LEU A 311 21.24 -21.00 0.62
N GLN A 312 21.23 -21.60 1.82
CA GLN A 312 20.81 -22.99 2.01
C GLN A 312 19.30 -23.17 1.84
N ALA A 313 18.53 -22.24 2.39
CA ALA A 313 17.06 -22.27 2.35
C ALA A 313 16.49 -21.73 1.03
N SER A 314 17.32 -21.13 0.17
CA SER A 314 16.88 -20.37 -1.02
C SER A 314 15.83 -19.30 -0.67
N SER A 315 16.01 -18.61 0.46
CA SER A 315 15.06 -17.61 0.99
C SER A 315 15.60 -16.18 0.87
N CYS A 316 14.73 -15.27 0.46
CA CYS A 316 15.03 -13.83 0.40
C CYS A 316 14.81 -13.09 1.73
N ASP A 317 14.54 -13.78 2.84
CA ASP A 317 14.25 -13.13 4.12
C ASP A 317 15.44 -12.31 4.67
N VAL A 318 16.66 -12.68 4.30
CA VAL A 318 17.88 -11.93 4.70
C VAL A 318 17.82 -10.46 4.25
N PHE A 319 17.19 -10.15 3.12
CA PHE A 319 17.03 -8.78 2.62
C PHE A 319 16.10 -7.92 3.48
N THR A 320 15.28 -8.53 4.35
CA THR A 320 14.40 -7.81 5.28
C THR A 320 15.10 -7.42 6.59
N THR A 321 16.37 -7.79 6.74
CA THR A 321 17.12 -7.61 7.98
C THR A 321 17.74 -6.22 8.05
N GLY A 322 17.51 -5.50 9.15
CA GLY A 322 18.11 -4.18 9.36
C GLY A 322 19.64 -4.18 9.26
N ASN A 323 20.18 -3.19 8.56
CA ASN A 323 21.61 -2.97 8.27
C ASN A 323 22.31 -4.12 7.52
N ILE A 324 21.56 -5.04 6.88
CA ILE A 324 22.18 -6.09 6.05
C ILE A 324 22.87 -5.50 4.81
N ALA A 325 22.35 -4.38 4.29
CA ALA A 325 22.93 -3.66 3.17
C ALA A 325 24.35 -3.15 3.52
N ASP A 326 24.52 -2.56 4.71
CA ASP A 326 25.84 -2.14 5.22
C ASP A 326 26.80 -3.33 5.34
N TYR A 327 26.31 -4.46 5.86
CA TYR A 327 27.12 -5.68 5.95
C TYR A 327 27.63 -6.12 4.56
N PHE A 328 26.79 -6.05 3.52
CA PHE A 328 27.19 -6.36 2.15
C PHE A 328 28.22 -5.37 1.59
N VAL A 329 28.08 -4.08 1.89
CA VAL A 329 29.05 -3.05 1.49
C VAL A 329 30.41 -3.24 2.18
N ILE A 330 30.40 -3.61 3.47
CA ILE A 330 31.62 -3.87 4.24
C ILE A 330 32.33 -5.14 3.77
N ASN A 331 31.57 -6.18 3.41
CA ASN A 331 32.08 -7.49 3.02
C ASN A 331 31.92 -7.75 1.51
N GLU A 332 32.08 -6.72 0.68
CA GLU A 332 31.77 -6.81 -0.75
C GLU A 332 32.60 -7.85 -1.51
N ASN A 333 33.79 -8.17 -1.00
CA ASN A 333 34.70 -9.16 -1.57
C ASN A 333 34.42 -10.60 -1.08
N ASP A 334 33.45 -10.80 -0.20
CA ASP A 334 33.06 -12.13 0.28
C ASP A 334 32.27 -12.89 -0.82
N PRO A 335 32.71 -14.08 -1.26
CA PRO A 335 31.99 -14.89 -2.22
C PRO A 335 30.55 -15.25 -1.81
N GLU A 336 30.25 -15.39 -0.51
CA GLU A 336 28.88 -15.66 -0.05
C GLU A 336 27.97 -14.45 -0.24
N VAL A 337 28.49 -13.23 -0.04
CA VAL A 337 27.77 -11.99 -0.33
C VAL A 337 27.43 -11.90 -1.81
N ALA A 338 28.42 -12.16 -2.68
CA ALA A 338 28.18 -12.19 -4.12
C ALA A 338 27.13 -13.25 -4.53
N ARG A 339 27.11 -14.41 -3.87
CA ARG A 339 26.13 -15.48 -4.13
C ARG A 339 24.73 -15.13 -3.66
N VAL A 340 24.58 -14.57 -2.45
CA VAL A 340 23.25 -14.26 -1.90
C VAL A 340 22.59 -13.13 -2.67
N LEU A 341 23.37 -12.18 -3.19
CA LEU A 341 22.87 -11.10 -4.06
C LEU A 341 22.44 -11.61 -5.45
N SER A 342 23.00 -12.71 -5.96
CA SER A 342 22.56 -13.30 -7.23
C SER A 342 21.41 -14.31 -7.08
N MET A 343 21.13 -14.78 -5.86
CA MET A 343 20.13 -15.81 -5.58
C MET A 343 18.70 -15.41 -5.97
N PRO A 344 18.20 -14.18 -5.70
CA PRO A 344 16.83 -13.80 -6.06
C PRO A 344 16.49 -14.06 -7.53
N ALA A 345 17.42 -13.75 -8.44
CA ALA A 345 17.24 -13.94 -9.87
C ALA A 345 17.15 -15.41 -10.31
N SER A 346 17.60 -16.36 -9.48
CA SER A 346 17.51 -17.80 -9.75
C SER A 346 16.20 -18.44 -9.29
N LEU A 347 15.35 -17.70 -8.56
CA LEU A 347 14.07 -18.22 -8.07
C LEU A 347 13.02 -18.19 -9.18
N THR A 348 12.41 -19.34 -9.47
CA THR A 348 11.60 -19.58 -10.69
C THR A 348 10.35 -18.72 -10.85
N ASN A 349 9.87 -18.04 -9.80
CA ASN A 349 8.60 -17.31 -9.83
C ASN A 349 8.68 -15.84 -9.41
N ASN A 350 9.83 -15.32 -8.96
CA ASN A 350 9.98 -13.95 -8.41
C ASN A 350 8.84 -13.55 -7.44
N ASN A 351 8.28 -14.51 -6.70
CA ASN A 351 7.12 -14.29 -5.85
C ASN A 351 7.59 -13.76 -4.49
N PHE A 352 8.03 -12.50 -4.49
CA PHE A 352 8.47 -11.82 -3.28
C PHE A 352 7.27 -11.37 -2.45
N THR A 353 7.43 -11.38 -1.13
CA THR A 353 6.56 -10.58 -0.26
C THR A 353 6.87 -9.09 -0.43
N VAL A 354 5.96 -8.21 -0.02
CA VAL A 354 6.22 -6.76 -0.04
C VAL A 354 7.48 -6.40 0.77
N ALA A 355 7.69 -7.05 1.92
CA ALA A 355 8.87 -6.84 2.75
C ALA A 355 10.17 -7.27 2.04
N GLN A 356 10.17 -8.43 1.38
CA GLN A 356 11.33 -8.89 0.60
C GLN A 356 11.61 -7.98 -0.59
N ALA A 357 10.56 -7.56 -1.32
CA ALA A 357 10.70 -6.62 -2.44
C ALA A 357 11.30 -5.29 -1.98
N ALA A 358 10.79 -4.72 -0.88
CA ALA A 358 11.33 -3.48 -0.30
C ALA A 358 12.79 -3.65 0.13
N GLY A 359 13.12 -4.75 0.81
CA GLY A 359 14.48 -5.04 1.25
C GLY A 359 15.47 -5.20 0.08
N ILE A 360 15.05 -5.85 -1.02
CA ILE A 360 15.89 -5.98 -2.23
C ILE A 360 16.14 -4.61 -2.87
N LEU A 361 15.12 -3.76 -3.00
CA LEU A 361 15.26 -2.41 -3.55
C LEU A 361 16.18 -1.53 -2.68
N HIS A 362 16.00 -1.57 -1.35
CA HIS A 362 16.87 -0.88 -0.39
C HIS A 362 18.33 -1.33 -0.52
N VAL A 363 18.58 -2.65 -0.51
CA VAL A 363 19.94 -3.20 -0.65
C VAL A 363 20.57 -2.79 -1.98
N TYR A 364 19.80 -2.79 -3.08
CA TYR A 364 20.29 -2.29 -4.36
C TYR A 364 20.68 -0.82 -4.29
N ALA A 365 19.82 0.04 -3.73
CA ALA A 365 20.07 1.48 -3.63
C ALA A 365 21.32 1.79 -2.80
N VAL A 366 21.51 1.09 -1.67
CA VAL A 366 22.70 1.21 -0.82
C VAL A 366 23.97 0.76 -1.56
N LEU A 367 23.95 -0.42 -2.20
CA LEU A 367 25.09 -0.93 -2.95
C LEU A 367 25.47 -0.02 -4.13
N LYS A 368 24.47 0.52 -4.82
CA LYS A 368 24.66 1.44 -5.95
C LYS A 368 25.26 2.77 -5.50
N THR A 369 24.78 3.31 -4.38
CA THR A 369 25.34 4.54 -3.76
C THR A 369 26.78 4.33 -3.29
N ALA A 370 27.11 3.13 -2.80
CA ALA A 370 28.46 2.75 -2.42
C ALA A 370 29.37 2.39 -3.63
N GLU A 371 28.91 2.59 -4.87
CA GLU A 371 29.60 2.23 -6.11
C GLU A 371 30.04 0.76 -6.18
N SER A 372 29.34 -0.14 -5.48
CA SER A 372 29.70 -1.54 -5.43
C SER A 372 29.28 -2.27 -6.71
N ALA A 373 30.21 -3.02 -7.31
CA ALA A 373 29.94 -3.88 -8.46
C ALA A 373 28.88 -4.97 -8.18
N ASN A 374 28.62 -5.24 -6.90
CA ASN A 374 27.60 -6.19 -6.47
C ASN A 374 26.16 -5.71 -6.71
N ALA A 375 25.92 -4.40 -6.91
CA ALA A 375 24.58 -3.88 -7.21
C ALA A 375 23.97 -4.49 -8.47
N GLU A 376 24.78 -4.72 -9.51
CA GLU A 376 24.37 -5.30 -10.80
C GLU A 376 23.75 -6.70 -10.67
N LYS A 377 24.03 -7.40 -9.57
CA LYS A 377 23.49 -8.74 -9.31
C LYS A 377 21.98 -8.74 -9.03
N LEU A 378 21.45 -7.62 -8.53
CA LEU A 378 20.03 -7.47 -8.20
C LEU A 378 19.20 -6.91 -9.35
N VAL A 379 19.83 -6.31 -10.37
CA VAL A 379 19.14 -5.71 -11.54
C VAL A 379 18.04 -6.60 -12.14
N PRO A 380 18.24 -7.93 -12.33
CA PRO A 380 17.21 -8.79 -12.92
C PRO A 380 15.91 -8.89 -12.13
N VAL A 381 15.90 -8.53 -10.84
CA VAL A 381 14.73 -8.66 -9.96
C VAL A 381 14.11 -7.33 -9.51
N LEU A 382 14.68 -6.18 -9.91
CA LEU A 382 14.18 -4.86 -9.50
C LEU A 382 12.75 -4.60 -10.01
N GLU A 383 12.51 -4.81 -11.31
CA GLU A 383 11.18 -4.61 -11.90
C GLU A 383 10.10 -5.50 -11.27
N PRO A 384 10.33 -6.82 -11.05
CA PRO A 384 9.44 -7.65 -10.23
C PRO A 384 9.16 -7.10 -8.82
N CYS A 385 10.16 -6.52 -8.15
CA CYS A 385 10.00 -5.94 -6.81
C CYS A 385 9.12 -4.69 -6.84
N ILE A 386 9.35 -3.78 -7.80
CA ILE A 386 8.52 -2.59 -8.03
C ILE A 386 7.08 -3.00 -8.29
N LYS A 387 6.87 -3.97 -9.20
CA LYS A 387 5.55 -4.49 -9.53
C LYS A 387 4.85 -5.06 -8.30
N LYS A 388 5.56 -5.86 -7.48
CA LYS A 388 4.99 -6.45 -6.27
C LYS A 388 4.47 -5.40 -5.28
N ILE A 389 5.24 -4.33 -5.04
CA ILE A 389 4.82 -3.23 -4.15
C ILE A 389 3.65 -2.46 -4.76
N THR A 390 3.71 -2.18 -6.07
CA THR A 390 2.66 -1.48 -6.82
C THR A 390 1.32 -2.23 -6.81
N ASP A 391 1.33 -3.53 -7.08
CA ASP A 391 0.14 -4.39 -7.07
C ASP A 391 -0.48 -4.50 -5.67
N SER A 392 0.31 -4.25 -4.62
CA SER A 392 -0.14 -4.27 -3.23
C SER A 392 -0.74 -2.93 -2.79
N CYS A 393 -0.61 -1.87 -3.60
CA CYS A 393 -1.12 -0.54 -3.29
C CYS A 393 -2.60 -0.36 -3.68
N LYS A 394 -3.36 0.32 -2.83
CA LYS A 394 -4.71 0.79 -3.12
C LYS A 394 -4.81 2.28 -2.74
N LEU A 395 -5.40 3.08 -3.61
CA LEU A 395 -5.65 4.50 -3.34
C LEU A 395 -7.04 4.65 -2.68
N ASP A 396 -7.08 5.26 -1.51
CA ASP A 396 -8.31 5.58 -0.77
C ASP A 396 -8.21 7.00 -0.21
N ASN A 397 -9.11 7.90 -0.61
CA ASN A 397 -9.14 9.30 -0.18
C ASN A 397 -7.78 10.02 -0.27
N ASN A 398 -7.09 9.88 -1.42
CA ASN A 398 -5.74 10.41 -1.66
C ASN A 398 -4.64 9.87 -0.73
N LYS A 399 -4.89 8.78 0.00
CA LYS A 399 -3.91 8.04 0.78
C LYS A 399 -3.68 6.67 0.16
N ILE A 400 -2.46 6.17 0.26
CA ILE A 400 -2.14 4.80 -0.14
C ILE A 400 -2.30 3.88 1.06
N ARG A 401 -2.98 2.76 0.83
CA ARG A 401 -3.03 1.62 1.74
C ARG A 401 -2.37 0.43 1.05
N LEU A 402 -1.37 -0.17 1.69
CA LEU A 402 -0.77 -1.42 1.24
C LEU A 402 -1.47 -2.61 1.88
N ALA A 403 -1.80 -3.61 1.07
CA ALA A 403 -2.30 -4.89 1.53
C ALA A 403 -1.66 -6.05 0.76
N GLU A 404 -1.31 -7.11 1.47
CA GLU A 404 -0.78 -8.35 0.90
C GLU A 404 -1.71 -9.51 1.29
N ASN A 405 -2.13 -10.31 0.31
CA ASN A 405 -3.09 -11.41 0.53
C ASN A 405 -4.35 -10.94 1.29
N ASP A 406 -4.92 -9.81 0.85
CA ASP A 406 -6.06 -9.11 1.47
C ASP A 406 -5.85 -8.63 2.92
N THR A 407 -4.62 -8.68 3.43
CA THR A 407 -4.28 -8.28 4.80
C THR A 407 -3.54 -6.94 4.84
N ASN A 408 -3.99 -6.08 5.75
CA ASN A 408 -3.31 -4.88 6.27
C ASN A 408 -1.80 -5.06 6.45
N LEU A 409 -0.95 -4.37 5.69
CA LEU A 409 0.45 -4.23 6.13
C LEU A 409 0.49 -3.40 7.43
N SER A 410 1.44 -3.74 8.31
CA SER A 410 1.75 -2.91 9.47
C SER A 410 2.32 -1.57 9.03
N VAL A 411 2.24 -0.56 9.89
CA VAL A 411 2.78 0.78 9.63
C VAL A 411 4.27 0.72 9.30
N ILE A 412 5.04 -0.08 10.06
CA ILE A 412 6.48 -0.26 9.85
C ILE A 412 6.76 -0.89 8.48
N ALA A 413 6.03 -1.94 8.10
CA ALA A 413 6.22 -2.61 6.82
C ALA A 413 5.86 -1.70 5.63
N ALA A 414 4.80 -0.89 5.78
CA ALA A 414 4.39 0.07 4.76
C ALA A 414 5.37 1.23 4.62
N VAL A 415 5.88 1.78 5.73
CA VAL A 415 6.90 2.84 5.69
C VAL A 415 8.21 2.31 5.09
N ASN A 416 8.64 1.09 5.44
CA ASN A 416 9.78 0.43 4.78
C ASN A 416 9.60 0.32 3.26
N ALA A 417 8.41 -0.08 2.79
CA ALA A 417 8.14 -0.18 1.36
C ALA A 417 8.13 1.18 0.66
N GLY A 418 7.56 2.20 1.31
CA GLY A 418 7.57 3.57 0.80
C GLY A 418 8.97 4.16 0.74
N ASP A 419 9.77 3.93 1.77
CA ASP A 419 11.15 4.41 1.85
C ASP A 419 12.06 3.72 0.81
N ALA A 420 11.93 2.41 0.62
CA ALA A 420 12.64 1.70 -0.44
C ALA A 420 12.31 2.25 -1.85
N PHE A 421 11.08 2.71 -2.09
CA PHE A 421 10.71 3.42 -3.32
C PHE A 421 11.39 4.78 -3.44
N ILE A 422 11.53 5.53 -2.33
CA ILE A 422 12.23 6.82 -2.30
C ILE A 422 13.70 6.62 -2.65
N GLU A 423 14.40 5.72 -1.96
CA GLU A 423 15.83 5.48 -2.18
C GLU A 423 16.10 4.95 -3.58
N TYR A 424 15.35 3.93 -4.02
CA TYR A 424 15.49 3.36 -5.36
C TYR A 424 15.19 4.40 -6.45
N GLY A 425 14.07 5.12 -6.31
CA GLY A 425 13.67 6.16 -7.25
C GLY A 425 14.70 7.29 -7.34
N THR A 426 15.32 7.66 -6.22
CA THR A 426 16.37 8.69 -6.18
C THR A 426 17.62 8.22 -6.92
N VAL A 427 18.09 7.00 -6.65
CA VAL A 427 19.33 6.46 -7.22
C VAL A 427 19.22 6.21 -8.73
N GLU A 428 18.06 5.75 -9.21
CA GLU A 428 17.81 5.51 -10.63
C GLU A 428 17.25 6.73 -11.39
N GLY A 429 16.94 7.83 -10.70
CA GLY A 429 16.34 9.02 -11.30
C GLY A 429 14.88 8.82 -11.75
N MET A 430 14.13 7.94 -11.09
CA MET A 430 12.73 7.63 -11.38
C MET A 430 11.78 8.46 -10.50
N ASP A 431 11.54 9.72 -10.90
CA ASP A 431 10.74 10.71 -10.16
C ASP A 431 9.36 10.21 -9.73
N ASN A 432 8.63 9.48 -10.58
CA ASN A 432 7.30 8.98 -10.22
C ASN A 432 7.35 7.89 -9.14
N VAL A 433 8.38 7.04 -9.13
CA VAL A 433 8.58 6.01 -8.09
C VAL A 433 8.92 6.67 -6.76
N GLU A 434 9.83 7.65 -6.78
CA GLU A 434 10.20 8.45 -5.61
C GLU A 434 8.97 9.15 -5.00
N LYS A 435 8.17 9.82 -5.84
CA LYS A 435 6.91 10.48 -5.43
C LYS A 435 5.86 9.52 -4.89
N CYS A 436 5.75 8.34 -5.48
CA CYS A 436 4.89 7.29 -4.94
C CYS A 436 5.37 6.87 -3.54
N GLY A 437 6.69 6.72 -3.35
CA GLY A 437 7.30 6.48 -2.04
C GLY A 437 6.96 7.55 -1.01
N TYR A 438 7.08 8.84 -1.37
CA TYR A 438 6.64 9.95 -0.51
C TYR A 438 5.18 9.83 -0.09
N LEU A 439 4.29 9.53 -1.04
CA LEU A 439 2.87 9.39 -0.73
C LEU A 439 2.58 8.19 0.19
N ILE A 440 3.26 7.06 0.01
CA ILE A 440 3.15 5.90 0.90
C ILE A 440 3.53 6.30 2.32
N VAL A 441 4.72 6.88 2.51
CA VAL A 441 5.19 7.30 3.84
C VAL A 441 4.23 8.31 4.47
N ASN A 442 3.83 9.35 3.73
CA ASN A 442 2.90 10.38 4.22
C ASN A 442 1.53 9.80 4.60
N SER A 443 1.04 8.81 3.85
CA SER A 443 -0.24 8.15 4.16
C SER A 443 -0.21 7.47 5.52
N TYR A 444 0.89 6.78 5.84
CA TYR A 444 1.06 6.03 7.07
C TYR A 444 1.54 6.87 8.26
N LEU A 445 2.14 8.04 8.02
CA LEU A 445 2.52 9.00 9.08
C LEU A 445 1.47 10.10 9.33
N SER A 446 0.36 10.09 8.60
CA SER A 446 -0.68 11.12 8.73
C SER A 446 -1.44 11.14 10.07
N ASP A 447 -1.38 10.06 10.85
CA ASP A 447 -2.01 9.96 12.18
C ASP A 447 -1.03 9.37 13.21
N LEU A 448 -0.03 10.17 13.60
CA LEU A 448 0.93 9.79 14.63
C LEU A 448 0.30 9.62 16.01
N ALA A 449 -0.83 10.27 16.28
CA ALA A 449 -1.51 10.18 17.58
C ALA A 449 -2.06 8.77 17.86
N GLY A 450 -2.34 8.00 16.80
CA GLY A 450 -2.70 6.59 16.89
C GLY A 450 -1.53 5.63 17.11
N LEU A 451 -0.28 6.09 17.07
CA LEU A 451 0.91 5.26 17.20
C LEU A 451 1.52 5.36 18.60
N ASP A 452 1.97 4.23 19.14
CA ASP A 452 2.76 4.24 20.37
C ASP A 452 4.21 4.70 20.11
N LEU A 453 4.87 5.18 21.17
CA LEU A 453 6.26 5.67 21.11
C LEU A 453 7.22 4.63 20.52
N ARG A 454 7.02 3.35 20.85
CA ARG A 454 7.89 2.28 20.39
C ARG A 454 7.83 2.15 18.87
N THR A 455 6.64 2.13 18.30
CA THR A 455 6.39 2.06 16.86
C THR A 455 7.00 3.24 16.14
N MET A 456 6.82 4.47 16.66
CA MET A 456 7.45 5.67 16.10
C MET A 456 8.99 5.57 16.12
N CYS A 457 9.58 5.07 17.21
CA CYS A 457 11.02 4.88 17.31
C CYS A 457 11.56 3.74 16.42
N GLU A 458 10.74 2.74 16.08
CA GLU A 458 11.07 1.70 15.10
C GLU A 458 11.00 2.24 13.66
N ILE A 459 10.09 3.18 13.38
CA ILE A 459 10.00 3.87 12.08
C ILE A 459 11.14 4.87 11.86
N TYR A 460 11.61 5.53 12.92
CA TYR A 460 12.63 6.58 12.84
C TYR A 460 13.87 6.22 11.97
N PRO A 461 14.58 5.09 12.20
CA PRO A 461 15.71 4.71 11.36
C PRO A 461 15.37 4.32 9.92
N ILE A 462 14.10 4.04 9.65
CA ILE A 462 13.64 3.67 8.31
C ILE A 462 13.37 4.90 7.47
N ALA A 463 12.95 6.01 8.08
CA ALA A 463 12.47 7.17 7.32
C ALA A 463 13.37 8.42 7.45
N VAL A 464 14.24 8.48 8.47
CA VAL A 464 15.07 9.67 8.78
C VAL A 464 16.56 9.34 8.61
N HIS A 465 16.96 9.07 7.37
CA HIS A 465 18.33 8.66 6.99
C HIS A 465 19.35 9.80 7.03
N ASP A 466 18.88 11.04 6.89
CA ASP A 466 19.72 12.23 6.81
C ASP A 466 20.22 12.72 8.17
N ASN A 467 19.84 12.05 9.26
CA ASN A 467 20.32 12.38 10.60
C ASN A 467 21.65 11.66 10.91
N PRO A 468 22.81 12.35 10.84
CA PRO A 468 24.10 11.73 11.12
C PRO A 468 24.26 11.30 12.59
N TYR A 469 23.40 11.79 13.49
CA TYR A 469 23.41 11.40 14.90
C TYR A 469 22.69 10.09 15.17
N TYR A 470 22.03 9.48 14.18
CA TYR A 470 21.56 8.12 14.34
C TYR A 470 22.75 7.14 14.20
N PRO A 471 22.93 6.16 15.12
CA PRO A 471 24.03 5.20 15.03
C PRO A 471 24.02 4.42 13.73
N HIS A 472 25.14 4.46 13.00
CA HIS A 472 25.24 3.88 11.66
C HIS A 472 26.61 3.25 11.39
N PHE A 473 26.64 2.40 10.37
CA PHE A 473 27.87 1.90 9.77
C PHE A 473 28.44 2.97 8.83
N ALA A 474 29.71 3.31 9.01
CA ALA A 474 30.44 4.19 8.10
C ALA A 474 31.59 3.39 7.48
N LYS A 475 31.46 2.97 6.21
CA LYS A 475 32.61 2.46 5.44
C LYS A 475 33.58 3.63 5.19
N ILE A 476 34.83 3.47 5.61
CA ILE A 476 35.83 4.56 5.53
C ILE A 476 36.73 4.36 4.33
N ARG A 477 37.35 3.17 4.20
CA ARG A 477 38.18 2.80 3.04
C ARG A 477 38.59 1.34 3.10
N ASP A 478 39.03 0.82 1.96
CA ASP A 478 39.81 -0.41 1.91
C ASP A 478 41.31 -0.11 2.07
N LEU A 479 41.99 -0.94 2.85
CA LEU A 479 43.44 -0.87 3.06
C LEU A 479 44.01 -2.28 3.20
N ASP A 480 45.00 -2.63 2.37
CA ASP A 480 45.67 -3.94 2.38
C ASP A 480 44.70 -5.14 2.37
N GLY A 481 43.62 -5.05 1.57
CA GLY A 481 42.60 -6.09 1.46
C GLY A 481 41.67 -6.21 2.68
N THR A 482 41.69 -5.25 3.61
CA THR A 482 40.77 -5.15 4.74
C THR A 482 39.93 -3.88 4.63
N THR A 483 38.61 -4.03 4.71
CA THR A 483 37.68 -2.90 4.81
C THR A 483 37.77 -2.28 6.20
N ILE A 484 38.10 -1.00 6.27
CA ILE A 484 38.04 -0.19 7.49
C ILE A 484 36.70 0.52 7.53
N TRP A 485 35.99 0.35 8.64
CA TRP A 485 34.67 0.95 8.85
C TRP A 485 34.48 1.32 10.33
N ALA A 486 33.45 2.09 10.64
CA ALA A 486 33.13 2.49 12.00
C ALA A 486 31.65 2.30 12.36
N TRP A 487 31.37 2.02 13.63
CA TRP A 487 30.05 2.22 14.24
C TRP A 487 30.06 3.54 15.00
N THR A 488 29.28 4.52 14.53
CA THR A 488 29.46 5.93 14.91
C THR A 488 28.15 6.74 14.85
N ILE A 489 28.21 7.95 15.39
CA ILE A 489 27.22 9.04 15.21
C ILE A 489 27.90 10.32 14.70
N ALA A 490 29.09 10.18 14.11
CA ALA A 490 29.81 11.28 13.47
C ALA A 490 29.22 11.57 12.11
N ARG A 491 29.38 12.82 11.65
CA ARG A 491 28.93 13.20 10.30
C ARG A 491 29.80 12.58 9.22
N ASP A 492 31.09 12.48 9.51
CA ASP A 492 32.09 11.98 8.58
C ASP A 492 33.32 11.46 9.35
N ILE A 493 33.94 10.41 8.81
CA ILE A 493 35.21 9.87 9.28
C ILE A 493 36.08 9.55 8.07
N LYS A 494 37.27 10.15 8.01
CA LYS A 494 38.24 9.95 6.93
C LYS A 494 39.53 9.35 7.46
N ILE A 495 40.12 8.44 6.67
CA ILE A 495 41.44 7.88 6.96
C ILE A 495 42.37 8.12 5.77
N THR A 496 43.43 8.89 6.02
CA THR A 496 44.55 9.04 5.08
C THR A 496 45.79 8.32 5.62
N GLN A 497 46.73 8.01 4.73
CA GLN A 497 47.99 7.36 5.07
C GLN A 497 49.14 8.17 4.49
N ASP A 498 50.18 8.44 5.29
CA ASP A 498 51.42 9.04 4.79
C ASP A 498 52.42 8.00 4.24
N GLU A 499 53.54 8.48 3.70
CA GLU A 499 54.63 7.64 3.18
C GLU A 499 55.25 6.71 4.24
N ASN A 500 55.16 7.09 5.52
CA ASN A 500 55.63 6.31 6.66
C ASN A 500 54.62 5.26 7.16
N ARG A 501 53.49 5.12 6.47
CA ARG A 501 52.33 4.28 6.84
C ARG A 501 51.63 4.73 8.11
N THR A 502 51.84 5.97 8.57
CA THR A 502 51.02 6.56 9.63
C THR A 502 49.62 6.76 9.12
N LEU A 503 48.62 6.27 9.85
CA LEU A 503 47.22 6.56 9.54
C LEU A 503 46.77 7.81 10.29
N PHE A 504 46.07 8.71 9.59
CA PHE A 504 45.44 9.90 10.15
C PHE A 504 43.93 9.70 10.07
N VAL A 505 43.32 9.49 11.22
CA VAL A 505 41.87 9.37 11.38
C VAL A 505 41.32 10.76 11.70
N ASP A 506 40.60 11.36 10.77
CA ASP A 506 39.91 12.64 10.92
C ASP A 506 38.43 12.36 11.18
N ILE A 507 37.90 12.88 12.30
CA ILE A 507 36.52 12.68 12.73
C ILE A 507 35.83 14.05 12.81
N ASP A 508 34.72 14.22 12.07
CA ASP A 508 33.86 15.40 12.17
C ASP A 508 32.77 15.19 13.24
N PHE A 509 32.93 15.86 14.38
CA PHE A 509 31.95 15.86 15.46
C PHE A 509 31.93 17.20 16.19
N PRO A 510 30.81 17.63 16.79
CA PRO A 510 30.72 18.97 17.36
C PRO A 510 31.73 19.24 18.48
N LEU A 511 32.30 20.45 18.44
CA LEU A 511 33.26 20.95 19.41
C LEU A 511 32.73 20.82 20.85
N GLY A 512 33.59 20.34 21.75
CA GLY A 512 33.31 20.25 23.18
C GLY A 512 32.47 19.04 23.60
N LEU A 513 31.89 18.30 22.65
CA LEU A 513 31.16 17.07 22.93
C LEU A 513 32.10 15.86 22.99
N THR A 514 31.61 14.80 23.62
CA THR A 514 32.29 13.50 23.68
C THR A 514 31.66 12.56 22.67
N HIS A 515 32.48 11.99 21.81
CA HIS A 515 32.11 10.98 20.84
C HIS A 515 32.71 9.63 21.24
N TYR A 516 31.88 8.60 21.22
CA TYR A 516 32.31 7.22 21.37
C TYR A 516 32.20 6.52 20.02
N VAL A 517 33.27 5.86 19.57
CA VAL A 517 33.31 5.22 18.27
C VAL A 517 34.06 3.90 18.33
N MET A 518 33.58 2.91 17.57
CA MET A 518 34.30 1.66 17.32
C MET A 518 34.77 1.68 15.86
N ILE A 519 36.08 1.70 15.63
CA ILE A 519 36.66 1.64 14.28
C ILE A 519 37.24 0.24 14.08
N ILE A 520 36.74 -0.48 13.09
CA ILE A 520 37.02 -1.90 12.84
C ILE A 520 37.89 -2.03 11.58
N GLY A 521 38.75 -3.05 11.55
CA GLY A 521 39.69 -3.28 10.43
C GLY A 521 41.04 -2.58 10.61
N ILE A 522 41.28 -1.95 11.76
CA ILE A 522 42.56 -1.30 12.07
C ILE A 522 43.59 -2.35 12.48
N ASN A 523 44.67 -2.49 11.71
CA ASN A 523 45.78 -3.37 12.07
C ASN A 523 46.46 -2.91 13.38
N PRO A 524 47.09 -3.82 14.15
CA PRO A 524 47.84 -3.45 15.35
C PRO A 524 48.89 -2.38 15.07
N PHE A 525 48.83 -1.28 15.82
CA PHE A 525 49.76 -0.15 15.73
C PHE A 525 50.67 -0.11 16.96
N ARG A 526 51.82 0.56 16.83
CA ARG A 526 52.81 0.70 17.92
C ARG A 526 52.47 1.83 18.88
N ARG A 527 51.94 2.93 18.34
CA ARG A 527 51.69 4.16 19.07
C ARG A 527 50.50 4.89 18.48
N ILE A 528 49.72 5.54 19.33
CA ILE A 528 48.61 6.41 18.94
C ILE A 528 48.82 7.79 19.55
N GLN A 529 48.53 8.82 18.76
CA GLN A 529 48.45 10.18 19.25
C GLN A 529 47.04 10.73 19.18
N ILE A 530 46.61 11.35 20.28
CA ILE A 530 45.39 12.14 20.38
C ILE A 530 45.83 13.54 20.86
N TYR A 531 45.37 14.60 20.20
CA TYR A 531 45.84 15.97 20.43
C TYR A 531 47.36 16.17 20.30
N ASN A 532 48.01 15.45 19.36
CA ASN A 532 49.46 15.42 19.22
C ASN A 532 50.24 14.96 20.47
N MET A 533 49.59 14.24 21.39
CA MET A 533 50.22 13.61 22.56
C MET A 533 50.10 12.10 22.46
N ASP A 534 51.12 11.38 22.93
CA ASP A 534 51.08 9.91 22.96
C ASP A 534 50.13 9.42 24.05
N PHE A 535 49.18 8.56 23.67
CA PHE A 535 48.25 7.93 24.62
C PHE A 535 48.65 6.47 24.83
N ARG A 536 48.62 6.02 26.08
CA ARG A 536 48.69 4.59 26.42
C ARG A 536 47.28 4.01 26.42
N THR A 537 47.17 2.74 26.06
CA THR A 537 45.92 1.99 26.22
C THR A 537 45.55 1.92 27.70
N ASP A 538 44.29 2.18 28.03
CA ASP A 538 43.78 2.12 29.39
C ASP A 538 42.36 1.54 29.38
N PRO A 539 42.10 0.36 29.97
CA PRO A 539 40.76 -0.21 30.08
C PRO A 539 39.72 0.69 30.78
N GLN A 540 40.17 1.66 31.57
CA GLN A 540 39.33 2.60 32.31
C GLN A 540 39.16 3.96 31.61
N PHE A 541 39.64 4.12 30.37
CA PHE A 541 39.67 5.39 29.64
C PHE A 541 38.34 6.17 29.61
N GLU A 542 37.21 5.48 29.69
CA GLU A 542 35.90 6.12 29.62
C GLU A 542 35.47 6.82 30.91
N ILE A 543 36.09 6.49 32.06
CA ILE A 543 35.78 7.07 33.37
C ILE A 543 36.29 8.51 33.47
N TYR A 544 37.42 8.82 32.85
CA TYR A 544 38.04 10.13 32.95
C TYR A 544 37.37 11.16 32.06
N ASN A 545 37.47 12.43 32.44
CA ASN A 545 37.02 13.55 31.62
C ASN A 545 38.02 13.90 30.49
N SER A 546 38.59 12.89 29.84
CA SER A 546 39.57 13.02 28.75
C SER A 546 39.25 12.03 27.63
N SER A 547 39.88 12.21 26.47
CA SER A 547 39.95 11.18 25.44
C SER A 547 40.75 9.98 25.91
N GLY A 548 40.60 8.86 25.21
CA GLY A 548 41.40 7.66 25.41
C GLY A 548 40.89 6.53 24.55
N TYR A 549 41.56 5.38 24.63
CA TYR A 549 41.25 4.25 23.76
C TYR A 549 41.60 2.91 24.39
N VAL A 550 41.01 1.86 23.84
CA VAL A 550 41.44 0.47 23.97
C VAL A 550 41.50 -0.15 22.58
N TYR A 551 42.55 -0.93 22.31
CA TYR A 551 42.62 -1.75 21.11
C TYR A 551 42.19 -3.19 21.42
N ARG A 552 41.28 -3.73 20.61
CA ARG A 552 40.73 -5.07 20.76
C ARG A 552 41.14 -5.93 19.56
N SER A 553 42.05 -6.86 19.79
CA SER A 553 42.65 -7.68 18.73
C SER A 553 41.68 -8.65 18.06
N SER A 554 40.68 -9.17 18.78
CA SER A 554 39.69 -10.14 18.26
C SER A 554 38.95 -9.65 17.03
N MET A 555 38.63 -8.36 16.99
CA MET A 555 37.90 -7.70 15.91
C MET A 555 38.77 -6.72 15.12
N ARG A 556 40.09 -6.63 15.37
CA ARG A 556 40.94 -5.54 14.85
C ARG A 556 40.31 -4.16 15.09
N GLY A 557 39.80 -3.95 16.31
CA GLY A 557 38.95 -2.83 16.67
C GLY A 557 39.65 -1.79 17.54
N LEU A 558 39.62 -0.53 17.13
CA LEU A 558 39.95 0.63 17.95
C LEU A 558 38.68 1.14 18.63
N LEU A 559 38.59 0.97 19.94
CA LEU A 559 37.52 1.51 20.78
C LEU A 559 37.98 2.86 21.30
N LEU A 560 37.34 3.94 20.84
CA LEU A 560 37.83 5.29 21.03
C LEU A 560 36.77 6.17 21.69
N LYS A 561 37.19 6.89 22.73
CA LYS A 561 36.50 8.05 23.27
C LYS A 561 37.26 9.29 22.82
N SER A 562 36.62 10.11 22.01
CA SER A 562 37.15 11.38 21.52
C SER A 562 36.37 12.53 22.12
N ARG A 563 37.00 13.36 22.96
CA ARG A 563 36.45 14.65 23.37
C ARG A 563 36.92 15.71 22.36
N HIS A 564 36.04 16.25 21.56
CA HIS A 564 36.46 17.11 20.45
C HIS A 564 36.98 18.47 20.95
N LYS A 565 38.26 18.79 20.68
CA LYS A 565 38.86 20.12 20.94
C LYS A 565 38.79 21.04 19.72
N SER A 566 38.52 20.45 18.56
CA SER A 566 38.12 21.08 17.30
C SER A 566 36.99 20.26 16.70
N GLN A 567 36.25 20.83 15.75
CA GLN A 567 35.21 20.07 15.04
C GLN A 567 35.80 18.83 14.36
N HIS A 568 36.92 19.03 13.65
CA HIS A 568 37.75 17.96 13.10
C HIS A 568 38.82 17.56 14.10
N GLU A 569 38.74 16.33 14.62
CA GLU A 569 39.74 15.79 15.54
C GLU A 569 40.61 14.76 14.83
N ILE A 570 41.92 14.98 14.84
CA ILE A 570 42.89 14.12 14.13
C ILE A 570 43.58 13.18 15.12
N ILE A 571 43.45 11.88 14.86
CA ILE A 571 44.09 10.80 15.61
C ILE A 571 45.11 10.12 14.72
N LYS A 572 46.34 9.99 15.20
CA LYS A 572 47.45 9.42 14.42
C LYS A 572 47.81 8.04 14.92
N LEU A 573 47.85 7.05 14.03
CA LEU A 573 48.25 5.68 14.33
C LEU A 573 49.58 5.37 13.66
N TYR A 574 50.62 5.11 14.45
CA TYR A 574 51.97 4.86 13.99
C TYR A 574 52.27 3.36 13.92
N TYR A 575 52.69 2.89 12.74
CA TYR A 575 53.05 1.49 12.50
C TYR A 575 54.56 1.25 12.44
N ARG A 576 55.32 2.29 12.10
CA ARG A 576 56.79 2.30 12.09
C ARG A 576 57.31 3.21 13.19
N GLU A 577 58.51 2.91 13.69
CA GLU A 577 59.25 3.89 14.49
C GLU A 577 59.76 4.96 13.54
N VAL A 578 59.20 6.17 13.67
CA VAL A 578 59.77 7.35 13.05
C VAL A 578 60.76 7.90 14.08
N ALA A 579 62.05 8.00 13.72
CA ALA A 579 63.05 8.63 14.58
C ALA A 579 62.55 10.03 14.96
N ALA A 580 62.58 10.36 16.26
CA ALA A 580 62.22 11.69 16.72
C ALA A 580 63.11 12.72 15.99
N GLN A 581 62.49 13.64 15.27
CA GLN A 581 63.16 14.84 14.76
C GLN A 581 63.23 15.89 15.84
#